data_AF-A0A970MSE9-F1
#
_entry.id   AF-A0A970MSE9-F1
#
_cell.length_a   1.000
_cell.length_b   1.000
_cell.length_c   1.000
_cell.angle_alpha   90.00
_cell.angle_beta   90.00
_cell.angle_gamma   90.00
#
_symmetry.space_group_name_H-M   'P 1'
#
loop_
_entity.id
_entity.type
_entity.pdbx_description
1 polymer ?
#
loop_
_entity_poly.entity_id
_entity_poly.type
_entity_poly.pdbx_seq_one_letter_code
_entity_poly.pdbx_strand_id
1 'polypeptide(L)'
;MLEKFKNRINWQELSHSKQVSLFTMENLQKYAKLWDWTAISQNSFIEWNFEMLEELRDYIDWEAFIQVYREAYLSNNLIFNFYSIGFIELFKDYLPLDKIKETALWETIVEANKIKLMKKVVDL
;
A
#
# COMPACT_ATOMS: atom_id res chain seq x y z
N MET A 1 16.98 13.45 14.22
CA MET A 1 16.20 14.70 14.43
C MET A 1 14.83 14.40 15.03
N LEU A 2 14.05 13.49 14.42
CA LEU A 2 12.73 13.06 14.92
C LEU A 2 12.74 12.66 16.40
N GLU A 3 13.67 11.79 16.82
CA GLU A 3 13.76 11.33 18.21
C GLU A 3 13.87 12.48 19.22
N LYS A 4 14.69 13.49 18.90
CA LYS A 4 14.93 14.64 19.78
C LYS A 4 13.69 15.50 19.99
N PHE A 5 12.79 15.55 19.00
CA PHE A 5 11.65 16.45 18.99
C PHE A 5 10.30 15.75 18.95
N LYS A 6 10.23 14.41 19.09
CA LYS A 6 9.01 13.61 18.92
C LYS A 6 7.79 14.10 19.71
N ASN A 7 7.99 14.66 20.90
CA ASN A 7 6.91 15.19 21.76
C ASN A 7 6.47 16.62 21.40
N ARG A 8 7.12 17.25 20.43
CA ARG A 8 6.84 18.62 19.96
C ARG A 8 6.51 18.67 18.46
N ILE A 9 6.54 17.52 17.80
CA ILE A 9 6.20 17.37 16.39
C ILE A 9 4.67 17.29 16.28
N ASN A 10 4.10 18.09 15.38
CA ASN A 10 2.75 17.85 14.89
C ASN A 10 2.81 16.71 13.87
N TRP A 11 2.53 15.49 14.32
CA TRP A 11 2.68 14.30 13.49
C TRP A 11 1.67 14.23 12.35
N GLN A 12 0.49 14.82 12.54
CA GLN A 12 -0.52 14.91 11.49
C GLN A 12 -0.02 15.77 10.32
N GLU A 13 0.54 16.95 10.59
CA GLU A 13 1.14 17.78 9.55
C GLU A 13 2.37 17.11 8.93
N LEU A 14 3.20 16.45 9.74
CA LEU A 14 4.40 15.79 9.25
C LEU A 14 4.09 14.62 8.30
N SER A 15 3.01 13.87 8.55
CA SER A 15 2.53 12.79 7.65
C SER A 15 2.21 13.27 6.24
N HIS A 16 1.79 14.53 6.08
CA HIS A 16 1.48 15.13 4.78
C HIS A 16 2.71 15.71 4.07
N SER A 17 3.91 15.57 4.65
CA SER A 17 5.14 16.10 4.08
C SER A 17 5.44 15.47 2.72
N LYS A 18 6.03 16.26 1.82
CA LYS A 18 6.55 15.79 0.53
C LYS A 18 8.01 15.33 0.62
N GLN A 19 8.61 15.43 1.80
CA GLN A 19 10.02 15.09 2.03
C GLN A 19 10.18 13.58 2.21
N VAL A 20 10.52 12.89 1.11
CA VAL A 20 10.67 11.42 1.06
C VAL A 20 11.62 10.86 2.12
N SER A 21 12.68 11.60 2.47
CA SER A 21 13.66 11.16 3.47
C SER A 21 13.10 11.03 4.90
N LEU A 22 11.90 11.53 5.17
CA LEU A 22 11.21 11.30 6.44
C LEU A 22 10.62 9.89 6.54
N PHE A 23 10.23 9.30 5.40
CA PHE A 23 9.45 8.06 5.33
C PHE A 23 10.31 6.84 5.01
N THR A 24 11.46 6.74 5.68
CA THR A 24 12.25 5.50 5.67
C THR A 24 11.54 4.42 6.48
N MET A 25 11.75 3.15 6.14
CA MET A 25 11.23 2.00 6.89
C MET A 25 11.48 2.15 8.40
N GLU A 26 12.72 2.49 8.78
CA GLU A 26 13.11 2.69 10.19
C GLU A 26 12.24 3.74 10.89
N ASN A 27 12.00 4.90 10.25
CA ASN A 27 11.20 5.97 10.84
C ASN A 27 9.70 5.59 10.91
N LEU A 28 9.20 4.93 9.87
CA LEU A 28 7.80 4.48 9.83
C LEU A 28 7.53 3.45 10.93
N GLN A 29 8.42 2.47 11.12
CA GLN A 29 8.29 1.48 12.20
C GLN A 29 8.45 2.11 13.58
N LYS A 30 9.52 2.90 13.79
CA LYS A 30 9.85 3.45 15.11
C LYS A 30 8.77 4.36 15.67
N TYR A 31 8.10 5.12 14.79
CA TYR A 31 7.06 6.08 15.17
C TYR A 31 5.68 5.70 14.64
N ALA A 32 5.45 4.41 14.37
CA ALA A 32 4.21 3.94 13.74
C ALA A 32 2.94 4.44 14.46
N LYS A 33 2.95 4.49 15.79
CA LYS A 33 1.78 4.96 16.57
C LYS A 33 1.54 6.48 16.53
N LEU A 34 2.48 7.24 15.98
CA LEU A 34 2.42 8.70 15.94
C LEU A 34 2.03 9.20 14.55
N TRP A 35 2.37 8.47 13.50
CA TRP A 35 1.98 8.80 12.14
C TRP A 35 0.46 8.77 11.94
N ASP A 36 -0.06 9.76 11.22
CA ASP A 36 -1.37 9.67 10.57
C ASP A 36 -1.23 8.78 9.34
N TRP A 37 -1.72 7.54 9.43
CA TRP A 37 -1.55 6.54 8.38
C TRP A 37 -2.47 6.74 7.19
N THR A 38 -3.63 7.36 7.35
CA THR A 38 -4.47 7.74 6.21
C THR A 38 -3.70 8.73 5.33
N ALA A 39 -3.04 9.72 5.94
CA ALA A 39 -2.20 10.68 5.22
C ALA A 39 -0.96 10.04 4.57
N ILE A 40 -0.30 9.11 5.26
CA ILE A 40 0.86 8.36 4.75
C ILE A 40 0.47 7.45 3.57
N SER A 41 -0.63 6.70 3.69
CA SER A 41 -1.10 5.78 2.67
C SER A 41 -1.45 6.48 1.36
N GLN A 42 -2.01 7.69 1.42
CA GLN A 42 -2.32 8.48 0.23
C GLN A 42 -1.16 9.37 -0.25
N ASN A 43 0.01 9.28 0.38
CA ASN A 43 1.14 10.15 0.04
C ASN A 43 1.88 9.61 -1.19
N SER A 44 1.61 10.21 -2.35
CA SER A 44 2.23 9.82 -3.63
C SER A 44 3.75 10.07 -3.72
N PHE A 45 4.36 10.75 -2.73
CA PHE A 45 5.82 10.92 -2.65
C PHE A 45 6.50 9.74 -1.95
N ILE A 46 5.75 8.86 -1.29
CA ILE A 46 6.29 7.64 -0.68
C ILE A 46 6.38 6.56 -1.76
N GLU A 47 7.60 6.15 -2.05
CA GLU A 47 7.88 4.99 -2.90
C GLU A 47 7.70 3.70 -2.10
N TRP A 48 6.45 3.25 -1.99
CA TRP A 48 6.14 1.97 -1.38
C TRP A 48 6.85 0.85 -2.13
N ASN A 49 7.42 -0.08 -1.39
CA ASN A 49 7.97 -1.33 -1.89
C ASN A 49 7.32 -2.50 -1.13
N PHE A 50 7.55 -3.72 -1.60
CA PHE A 50 6.91 -4.90 -1.04
C PHE A 50 7.24 -5.13 0.45
N GLU A 51 8.50 -4.92 0.85
CA GLU A 51 8.94 -5.05 2.25
C GLU A 51 8.18 -4.08 3.16
N MET A 52 8.05 -2.81 2.73
CA MET A 52 7.26 -1.81 3.45
C MET A 52 5.79 -2.20 3.58
N LEU A 53 5.19 -2.70 2.50
CA LEU A 53 3.80 -3.14 2.51
C LEU A 53 3.59 -4.35 3.43
N GLU A 54 4.53 -5.29 3.45
CA GLU A 54 4.47 -6.47 4.30
C GLU A 54 4.63 -6.14 5.79
N GLU A 55 5.66 -5.37 6.15
CA GLU A 55 5.99 -5.02 7.54
C GLU A 55 5.00 -4.02 8.16
N LEU A 56 4.40 -3.15 7.33
CA LEU A 56 3.50 -2.07 7.79
C LEU A 56 2.02 -2.34 7.49
N ARG A 57 1.67 -3.54 7.00
CA ARG A 57 0.30 -3.90 6.55
C ARG A 57 -0.81 -3.57 7.54
N ASP A 58 -0.55 -3.68 8.85
CA ASP A 58 -1.54 -3.47 9.90
C ASP A 58 -1.78 -1.97 10.19
N TYR A 59 -0.87 -1.11 9.74
CA TYR A 59 -0.99 0.33 9.88
C TYR A 59 -1.50 1.01 8.61
N ILE A 60 -1.22 0.43 7.44
CA ILE A 60 -1.60 0.99 6.15
C ILE A 60 -3.12 1.11 6.08
N ASP A 61 -3.59 2.32 5.79
CA ASP A 61 -4.95 2.54 5.31
C ASP A 61 -5.03 2.10 3.84
N TRP A 62 -5.48 0.87 3.61
CA TRP A 62 -5.52 0.25 2.29
C TRP A 62 -6.57 0.87 1.36
N GLU A 63 -7.60 1.52 1.89
CA GLU A 63 -8.57 2.25 1.07
C GLU A 63 -7.93 3.52 0.51
N ALA A 64 -7.30 4.32 1.37
CA ALA A 64 -6.57 5.51 0.96
C ALA A 64 -5.41 5.18 0.00
N PHE A 65 -4.66 4.11 0.30
CA PHE A 65 -3.57 3.61 -0.55
C PHE A 65 -4.09 3.31 -1.96
N ILE A 66 -5.11 2.47 -2.10
CA ILE A 66 -5.63 2.10 -3.42
C ILE A 66 -6.28 3.28 -4.14
N GLN A 67 -6.95 4.20 -3.44
CA GLN A 67 -7.60 5.34 -4.10
C GLN A 67 -6.63 6.20 -4.90
N VAL A 68 -5.44 6.49 -4.36
CA VAL A 68 -4.38 7.21 -5.09
C VAL A 68 -3.98 6.47 -6.36
N TYR A 69 -3.95 5.14 -6.31
CA TYR A 69 -3.60 4.29 -7.43
C TYR A 69 -4.75 4.02 -8.41
N ARG A 70 -6.01 4.34 -8.04
CA ARG A 70 -7.16 4.36 -8.96
C ARG A 70 -7.18 5.62 -9.81
N GLU A 71 -6.79 6.76 -9.25
CA GLU A 71 -6.82 8.06 -9.93
C GLU A 71 -5.56 8.33 -10.78
N ALA A 72 -4.49 7.58 -10.55
CA ALA A 72 -3.27 7.58 -11.36
C ALA A 72 -3.43 6.82 -12.69
N TYR A 73 -4.42 7.20 -13.50
CA TYR A 73 -4.46 6.78 -14.89
C TYR A 73 -3.31 7.45 -15.66
N LEU A 74 -2.42 6.61 -16.22
CA LEU A 74 -1.55 6.85 -17.39
C LEU A 74 -0.09 7.31 -17.25
N SER A 75 0.62 7.21 -16.12
CA SER A 75 2.06 7.59 -16.18
C SER A 75 3.11 6.89 -15.33
N ASN A 76 2.80 6.03 -14.35
CA ASN A 76 3.87 5.44 -13.53
C ASN A 76 3.78 3.90 -13.42
N ASN A 77 4.86 3.25 -13.85
CA ASN A 77 5.15 1.81 -13.76
C ASN A 77 5.07 1.22 -12.34
N LEU A 78 4.89 2.04 -11.30
CA LEU A 78 4.89 1.61 -9.89
C LEU A 78 3.68 0.75 -9.53
N ILE A 79 2.49 1.06 -10.07
CA ILE A 79 1.26 0.32 -9.73
C ILE A 79 1.25 -1.05 -10.42
N PHE A 80 1.76 -1.12 -11.65
CA PHE A 80 1.94 -2.38 -12.38
C PHE A 80 2.87 -3.37 -11.67
N ASN A 81 3.86 -2.89 -10.92
CA ASN A 81 4.74 -3.76 -10.14
C ASN A 81 4.04 -4.46 -8.96
N PHE A 82 2.92 -3.91 -8.47
CA PHE A 82 2.12 -4.51 -7.40
C PHE A 82 0.94 -5.35 -7.90
N TYR A 83 0.61 -5.34 -9.19
CA TYR A 83 -0.44 -6.20 -9.75
C TYR A 83 0.01 -7.64 -10.00
N SER A 84 1.03 -8.11 -9.29
CA SER A 84 1.42 -9.51 -9.34
C SER A 84 0.43 -10.38 -8.58
N ILE A 85 0.27 -11.63 -9.02
CA ILE A 85 -0.51 -12.65 -8.30
C ILE A 85 -0.01 -12.78 -6.85
N GLY A 86 1.31 -12.69 -6.62
CA GLY A 86 1.91 -12.81 -5.29
C GLY A 86 1.46 -11.68 -4.34
N PHE A 87 1.42 -10.44 -4.83
CA PHE A 87 0.89 -9.32 -4.05
C PHE A 87 -0.58 -9.54 -3.66
N ILE A 88 -1.40 -9.90 -4.64
CA ILE A 88 -2.83 -10.15 -4.42
C ILE A 88 -3.03 -11.25 -3.37
N GLU A 89 -2.30 -12.35 -3.47
CA GLU A 89 -2.44 -13.47 -2.52
C GLU A 89 -2.09 -13.09 -1.09
N LEU A 90 -1.12 -12.20 -0.90
CA LEU A 90 -0.65 -11.76 0.42
C LEU A 90 -1.52 -10.68 1.03
N PHE A 91 -2.04 -9.75 0.22
CA PHE A 91 -2.73 -8.57 0.72
C PHE A 91 -4.24 -8.58 0.52
N LYS A 92 -4.82 -9.56 -0.18
CA LYS A 92 -6.27 -9.65 -0.48
C LYS A 92 -7.21 -9.43 0.72
N ASP A 93 -6.79 -9.81 1.92
CA ASP A 93 -7.62 -9.72 3.13
C ASP A 93 -7.63 -8.29 3.71
N TYR A 94 -6.71 -7.43 3.27
CA TYR A 94 -6.63 -6.02 3.62
C TYR A 94 -7.24 -5.10 2.55
N LEU A 95 -7.34 -5.57 1.30
CA LEU A 95 -7.86 -4.76 0.21
C LEU A 95 -9.39 -4.57 0.38
N PRO A 96 -9.92 -3.34 0.22
CA PRO A 96 -11.36 -3.07 0.21
C PRO A 96 -12.00 -3.60 -1.09
N LEU A 97 -12.29 -4.91 -1.10
CA LEU A 97 -12.76 -5.63 -2.28
C LEU A 97 -14.04 -5.05 -2.89
N ASP A 98 -14.94 -4.50 -2.06
CA ASP A 98 -16.17 -3.84 -2.50
C ASP A 98 -15.91 -2.56 -3.28
N LYS A 99 -14.85 -1.83 -2.93
CA LYS A 99 -14.47 -0.56 -3.57
C LYS A 99 -13.75 -0.77 -4.89
N ILE A 100 -12.98 -1.86 -5.02
CA ILE A 100 -12.12 -2.08 -6.18
C ILE A 100 -12.78 -2.87 -7.31
N LYS A 101 -14.03 -3.32 -7.17
CA LYS A 101 -14.73 -4.16 -8.17
C LYS A 101 -14.75 -3.57 -9.58
N GLU A 102 -14.71 -2.25 -9.68
CA GLU A 102 -14.73 -1.50 -10.94
C GLU A 102 -13.33 -1.08 -11.41
N THR A 103 -12.27 -1.75 -10.93
CA THR A 103 -10.88 -1.44 -11.29
C THR A 103 -10.21 -2.58 -12.04
N ALA A 104 -9.16 -2.23 -12.80
CA ALA A 104 -8.26 -3.21 -13.38
C ALA A 104 -7.60 -4.14 -12.33
N LEU A 105 -7.44 -3.67 -11.08
CA LEU A 105 -6.96 -4.50 -9.98
C LEU A 105 -7.92 -5.68 -9.73
N TRP A 106 -9.23 -5.44 -9.70
CA TRP A 106 -10.21 -6.52 -9.52
C TRP A 106 -10.20 -7.53 -10.66
N GLU A 107 -10.10 -7.08 -11.91
CA GLU A 107 -9.97 -7.97 -13.06
C GLU A 107 -8.72 -8.87 -12.93
N THR A 108 -7.61 -8.30 -12.48
CA THR A 108 -6.36 -9.04 -12.22
C THR A 108 -6.53 -10.07 -11.11
N ILE A 109 -7.21 -9.72 -10.01
CA ILE A 109 -7.53 -10.64 -8.90
C ILE A 109 -8.38 -11.81 -9.39
N VAL A 110 -9.40 -11.53 -10.20
CA VAL A 110 -10.29 -12.57 -10.73
C VAL A 110 -9.51 -13.52 -11.65
N GLU A 111 -8.70 -13.00 -12.56
CA GLU A 111 -7.93 -13.81 -13.50
C GLU A 111 -6.87 -14.67 -12.81
N ALA A 112 -6.16 -14.10 -11.83
CA ALA A 112 -5.22 -14.83 -10.98
C ALA A 112 -5.88 -16.04 -10.29
N ASN A 113 -7.07 -15.84 -9.73
CA ASN A 113 -7.82 -16.91 -9.07
C ASN A 113 -8.30 -17.98 -10.06
N LYS A 114 -8.74 -17.61 -11.27
CA LYS A 114 -9.07 -18.58 -12.33
C LYS A 114 -7.87 -19.45 -12.68
N ILE A 115 -6.70 -18.83 -12.94
CA ILE A 115 -5.47 -19.54 -13.29
C ILE A 115 -5.07 -20.52 -12.17
N LYS A 116 -5.17 -20.09 -10.92
CA LYS A 116 -4.90 -20.94 -9.75
C LYS A 116 -5.84 -22.15 -9.68
N LEU A 117 -7.13 -21.95 -9.91
CA LEU A 117 -8.11 -23.04 -9.95
C LEU A 117 -7.83 -24.00 -11.11
N MET A 118 -7.52 -23.49 -12.30
CA MET A 118 -7.16 -24.32 -13.46
C MET A 118 -5.94 -25.19 -13.19
N LYS A 119 -4.87 -24.63 -12.60
CA LYS A 119 -3.68 -25.41 -12.20
C LYS A 119 -4.03 -26.55 -11.24
N LYS A 120 -4.80 -26.25 -10.18
CA LYS A 120 -5.22 -27.26 -9.20
C LYS A 120 -6.05 -28.41 -9.81
N VAL A 121 -6.84 -28.14 -10.85
CA VAL A 121 -7.66 -29.14 -11.53
C VAL A 121 -6.83 -29.98 -12.51
N VAL A 122 -5.81 -29.40 -13.14
CA VAL A 122 -4.92 -30.10 -14.10
C VAL A 122 -3.85 -30.93 -13.40
N ASP A 123 -3.42 -30.53 -12.20
CA ASP A 123 -2.44 -31.25 -11.37
C ASP A 123 -3.06 -32.40 -10.55
N LEU A 124 -4.37 -32.69 -10.71
CA LEU A 124 -5.12 -33.80 -10.10
C LEU A 124 -5.46 -34.88 -11.14
#